data_AF-A0A2E8XBN2-F1
#
_entry.id   AF-A0A2E8XBN2-F1
#
_cell.length_a   1.000
_cell.length_b   1.000
_cell.length_c   1.000
_cell.angle_alpha   90.00
_cell.angle_beta   90.00
_cell.angle_gamma   90.00
#
_symmetry.space_group_name_H-M   'P 1'
#
loop_
_entity.id
_entity.type
_entity.pdbx_description
1 polymer ?
#
loop_
_entity_poly.entity_id
_entity_poly.type
_entity_poly.pdbx_seq_one_letter_code
_entity_poly.pdbx_strand_id
1 'polypeptide(L)'
;MHMNKIIFNLSLLCFLFFLFCSKIYSNDRELIVNEIKNIIEFNQDITDSIKLFYTENLYEPYWQNNKSKISDLLGILTNSYKEGIPTNRYEIQKINNLNFSKKESDIAKLDIILTKNFLLHAKDLSKGIVNPLKLSSFIDIKRDDTKKEDFLSNLTEEINIKEYFESIRPKSSDYLKLMIELANLKVLKNRNADQTIVPNDITLEVGMSHPNIIPLRKRLLELNILENSSISETFDEELLKSVLLFQESSGLVSDGVIGKKTYQALNLSIETKLIQVMVNLERLRWLNFDFGSQY
;
A
#
# COMPACT_ATOMS: atom_id res chain seq x y z
N MET A 1 4.84 -4.83 70.39
CA MET A 1 4.25 -3.52 69.99
C MET A 1 5.01 -2.80 68.85
N HIS A 2 6.27 -3.17 68.54
CA HIS A 2 7.07 -2.49 67.51
C HIS A 2 6.77 -2.93 66.06
N MET A 3 6.42 -4.21 65.83
CA MET A 3 6.12 -4.75 64.48
C MET A 3 4.86 -4.16 63.84
N ASN A 4 3.78 -3.93 64.61
CA ASN A 4 2.53 -3.39 64.05
C ASN A 4 2.68 -1.94 63.56
N LYS A 5 3.61 -1.16 64.13
CA LYS A 5 3.92 0.21 63.66
C LYS A 5 4.65 0.21 62.31
N ILE A 6 5.52 -0.78 62.07
CA ILE A 6 6.30 -0.89 60.83
C ILE A 6 5.38 -1.33 59.67
N ILE A 7 4.49 -2.30 59.89
CA ILE A 7 3.54 -2.77 58.88
C ILE A 7 2.53 -1.67 58.51
N PHE A 8 2.04 -0.91 59.50
CA PHE A 8 1.13 0.22 59.26
C PHE A 8 1.81 1.34 58.45
N ASN A 9 3.05 1.70 58.79
CA ASN A 9 3.83 2.69 58.05
C ASN A 9 4.15 2.24 56.61
N LEU A 10 4.41 0.96 56.38
CA LEU A 10 4.65 0.42 55.04
C LEU A 10 3.38 0.46 54.17
N SER A 11 2.21 0.15 54.75
CA SER A 11 0.92 0.25 54.04
C SER A 11 0.53 1.69 53.72
N LEU A 12 0.81 2.64 54.62
CA LEU A 12 0.55 4.06 54.42
C LEU A 12 1.46 4.65 53.33
N LEU A 13 2.72 4.21 53.27
CA LEU A 13 3.66 4.60 52.23
C LEU A 13 3.24 4.05 50.86
N CYS A 14 2.78 2.80 50.79
CA CYS A 14 2.24 2.22 49.55
C CYS A 14 0.95 2.92 49.09
N PHE A 15 0.05 3.29 50.00
CA PHE A 15 -1.19 3.99 49.67
C PHE A 15 -0.95 5.43 49.22
N LEU A 16 -0.02 6.15 49.88
CA LEU A 16 0.43 7.47 49.46
C LEU A 16 1.14 7.42 48.10
N PHE A 17 1.95 6.38 47.84
CA PHE A 17 2.58 6.17 46.54
C PHE A 17 1.54 5.88 45.44
N PHE A 18 0.48 5.13 45.75
CA PHE A 18 -0.63 4.87 44.82
C PHE A 18 -1.44 6.14 44.49
N LEU A 19 -1.70 6.98 45.50
CA LEU A 19 -2.36 8.28 45.33
C LEU A 19 -1.48 9.29 44.57
N PHE A 20 -0.16 9.25 44.76
CA PHE A 20 0.77 10.10 44.02
C PHE A 20 0.90 9.66 42.56
N CYS A 21 1.02 8.35 42.30
CA CYS A 21 1.06 7.79 40.96
C CYS A 21 -0.23 8.09 40.17
N SER A 22 -1.41 7.93 40.78
CA SER A 22 -2.68 8.24 40.11
C SER A 22 -2.84 9.73 39.78
N LYS A 23 -2.35 10.63 40.64
CA LYS A 23 -2.41 12.09 40.42
C LYS A 23 -1.39 12.60 39.39
N ILE A 24 -0.21 11.98 39.31
CA ILE A 24 0.76 12.28 38.25
C ILE A 24 0.24 11.79 36.89
N TYR A 25 -0.30 10.56 36.84
CA TYR A 25 -0.85 9.99 35.61
C TYR A 25 -2.03 10.81 35.06
N SER A 26 -2.86 11.39 35.94
CA SER A 26 -3.94 12.29 35.52
C SER A 26 -3.43 13.61 34.94
N ASN A 27 -2.30 14.13 35.45
CA ASN A 27 -1.75 15.42 35.03
C ASN A 27 -1.06 15.33 33.66
N ASP A 28 -0.30 14.26 33.40
CA ASP A 28 0.37 14.04 32.11
C ASP A 28 -0.65 13.85 30.98
N ARG A 29 -1.77 13.15 31.28
CA ARG A 29 -2.89 12.99 30.35
C ARG A 29 -3.55 14.31 30.01
N GLU A 30 -3.83 15.15 31.00
CA GLU A 30 -4.43 16.48 30.78
C GLU A 30 -3.54 17.38 29.93
N LEU A 31 -2.22 17.33 30.13
CA LEU A 31 -1.25 18.04 29.28
C LEU A 31 -1.30 17.56 27.83
N ILE A 32 -1.35 16.24 27.59
CA ILE A 32 -1.45 15.68 26.24
C ILE A 32 -2.75 16.11 25.55
N VAL A 33 -3.88 16.05 26.26
CA VAL A 33 -5.20 16.50 25.74
C VAL A 33 -5.16 17.98 25.34
N ASN A 34 -4.58 18.83 26.19
CA ASN A 34 -4.42 20.26 25.89
C ASN A 34 -3.51 20.51 24.68
N GLU A 35 -2.41 19.76 24.56
CA GLU A 35 -1.51 19.83 23.39
C GLU A 35 -2.23 19.39 22.10
N ILE A 36 -2.99 18.28 22.14
CA ILE A 36 -3.81 17.84 21.00
C ILE A 36 -4.80 18.93 20.61
N LYS A 37 -5.54 19.47 21.59
CA LYS A 37 -6.50 20.56 21.37
C LYS A 37 -5.85 21.76 20.69
N ASN A 38 -4.72 22.23 21.20
CA ASN A 38 -3.98 23.35 20.62
C ASN A 38 -3.58 23.07 19.18
N ILE A 39 -3.05 21.87 18.88
CA ILE A 39 -2.66 21.51 17.51
C ILE A 39 -3.90 21.47 16.60
N ILE A 40 -5.00 20.86 17.04
CA ILE A 40 -6.23 20.71 16.26
C ILE A 40 -6.91 22.05 15.94
N GLU A 41 -6.92 22.98 16.90
CA GLU A 41 -7.59 24.27 16.75
C GLU A 41 -6.78 25.29 15.95
N PHE A 42 -5.44 25.30 16.10
CA PHE A 42 -4.60 26.35 15.53
C PHE A 42 -3.82 25.94 14.27
N ASN A 43 -3.73 24.65 13.94
CA ASN A 43 -3.02 24.19 12.74
C ASN A 43 -3.93 24.17 11.50
N GLN A 44 -3.62 25.03 10.52
CA GLN A 44 -4.39 25.18 9.28
C GLN A 44 -4.28 23.97 8.34
N ASP A 45 -3.25 23.13 8.47
CA ASP A 45 -3.04 21.97 7.61
C ASP A 45 -3.92 20.75 8.00
N ILE A 46 -4.64 20.85 9.12
CA ILE A 46 -5.50 19.77 9.62
C ILE A 46 -6.87 19.83 8.95
N THR A 47 -7.21 18.75 8.25
CA THR A 47 -8.49 18.58 7.56
C THR A 47 -9.66 18.53 8.53
N ASP A 48 -10.84 19.00 8.09
CA ASP A 48 -12.06 19.02 8.90
C ASP A 48 -12.46 17.65 9.45
N SER A 49 -12.20 16.56 8.72
CA SER A 49 -12.48 15.20 9.22
C SER A 49 -11.63 14.83 10.44
N ILE A 50 -10.36 15.26 10.49
CA ILE A 50 -9.49 15.02 11.65
C ILE A 50 -9.92 15.93 12.80
N LYS A 51 -10.27 17.19 12.52
CA LYS A 51 -10.82 18.09 13.55
C LYS A 51 -12.05 17.48 14.19
N LEU A 52 -13.01 17.03 13.37
CA LEU A 52 -14.25 16.40 13.82
C LEU A 52 -13.96 15.20 14.74
N PHE A 53 -13.11 14.26 14.29
CA PHE A 53 -12.71 13.08 15.06
C PHE A 53 -12.20 13.43 16.48
N TYR A 54 -11.29 14.41 16.59
CA TYR A 54 -10.78 14.80 17.91
C TYR A 54 -11.78 15.61 18.73
N THR A 55 -12.59 16.47 18.11
CA THR A 55 -13.61 17.24 18.84
C THR A 55 -14.69 16.34 19.43
N GLU A 56 -15.10 15.30 18.71
CA GLU A 56 -16.11 14.32 19.17
C GLU A 56 -15.58 13.46 20.32
N ASN A 57 -14.28 13.14 20.30
CA ASN A 57 -13.61 12.39 21.37
C ASN A 57 -13.02 13.29 22.48
N LEU A 58 -13.42 14.55 22.57
CA LEU A 58 -12.93 15.51 23.57
C LEU A 58 -11.40 15.63 23.64
N TYR A 59 -10.74 15.52 22.48
CA TYR A 59 -9.29 15.59 22.28
C TYR A 59 -8.48 14.50 23.00
N GLU A 60 -9.13 13.41 23.42
CA GLU A 60 -8.45 12.27 24.03
C GLU A 60 -7.54 11.56 23.02
N PRO A 61 -6.28 11.23 23.38
CA PRO A 61 -5.35 10.55 22.50
C PRO A 61 -5.84 9.12 22.22
N TYR A 62 -5.95 8.76 20.94
CA TYR A 62 -6.45 7.45 20.53
C TYR A 62 -5.36 6.36 20.57
N TRP A 63 -4.12 6.69 20.16
CA TRP A 63 -3.07 5.69 19.91
C TRP A 63 -2.20 5.39 21.14
N GLN A 64 -2.16 6.29 22.13
CA GLN A 64 -1.20 6.26 23.23
C GLN A 64 -1.18 4.92 24.00
N ASN A 65 -2.36 4.33 24.25
CA ASN A 65 -2.50 3.15 25.09
C ASN A 65 -2.42 1.81 24.33
N ASN A 66 -2.21 1.84 23.01
CA ASN A 66 -2.21 0.63 22.19
C ASN A 66 -1.01 0.58 21.24
N LYS A 67 0.15 0.20 21.79
CA LYS A 67 1.40 0.05 21.01
C LYS A 67 1.29 -0.98 19.89
N SER A 68 0.41 -1.99 20.01
CA SER A 68 0.16 -2.95 18.93
C SER A 68 -0.46 -2.27 17.72
N LYS A 69 -1.52 -1.47 17.91
CA LYS A 69 -2.15 -0.69 16.81
C LYS A 69 -1.16 0.23 16.11
N ILE A 70 -0.26 0.89 16.85
CA ILE A 70 0.82 1.71 16.28
C ILE A 70 1.75 0.86 15.42
N SER A 71 2.21 -0.29 15.94
CA SER A 71 3.10 -1.19 15.22
C SER A 71 2.45 -1.77 13.96
N ASP A 72 1.17 -2.13 14.04
CA ASP A 72 0.38 -2.61 12.91
C ASP A 72 0.25 -1.54 11.82
N LEU A 73 -0.13 -0.31 12.19
CA LEU A 73 -0.20 0.80 11.24
C LEU A 73 1.17 1.06 10.60
N LEU A 74 2.24 1.18 11.39
CA LEU A 74 3.60 1.38 10.87
C LEU A 74 4.03 0.26 9.91
N GLY A 75 3.67 -0.99 10.23
CA GLY A 75 3.90 -2.14 9.36
C GLY A 75 3.19 -2.00 8.02
N ILE A 76 1.93 -1.56 8.03
CA ILE A 76 1.14 -1.32 6.83
C ILE A 76 1.74 -0.18 5.99
N LEU A 77 2.02 0.96 6.60
CA LEU A 77 2.59 2.13 5.92
C LEU A 77 3.96 1.80 5.30
N THR A 78 4.81 1.05 6.01
CA THR A 78 6.13 0.62 5.53
C THR A 78 6.02 -0.37 4.38
N ASN A 79 4.98 -1.21 4.35
CA ASN A 79 4.76 -2.20 3.30
C ASN A 79 3.87 -1.73 2.14
N SER A 80 3.37 -0.49 2.18
CA SER A 80 2.50 0.10 1.15
C SER A 80 3.08 0.02 -0.28
N TYR A 81 4.42 -0.01 -0.42
CA TYR A 81 5.08 -0.20 -1.71
C TYR A 81 4.76 -1.54 -2.38
N LYS A 82 4.31 -2.55 -1.62
CA LYS A 82 3.87 -3.85 -2.16
C LYS A 82 2.59 -3.72 -2.98
N GLU A 83 1.84 -2.65 -2.75
CA GLU A 83 0.67 -2.30 -3.53
C GLU A 83 1.00 -1.20 -4.57
N GLY A 84 2.26 -0.81 -4.70
CA GLY A 84 2.64 0.30 -5.59
C GLY A 84 2.31 1.68 -5.02
N ILE A 85 1.96 1.77 -3.73
CA ILE A 85 1.77 3.05 -3.04
C ILE A 85 3.13 3.52 -2.46
N PRO A 86 3.62 4.73 -2.78
CA PRO A 86 4.92 5.19 -2.31
C PRO A 86 4.97 5.39 -0.79
N THR A 87 5.99 4.83 -0.12
CA THR A 87 6.17 4.92 1.34
C THR A 87 6.55 6.32 1.83
N ASN A 88 7.16 7.14 0.98
CA ASN A 88 7.57 8.51 1.31
C ASN A 88 6.37 9.44 1.57
N ARG A 89 5.15 9.01 1.26
CA ARG A 89 3.91 9.74 1.59
C ARG A 89 3.63 9.79 3.09
N TYR A 90 4.17 8.85 3.86
CA TYR A 90 3.68 8.59 5.22
C TYR A 90 4.54 9.13 6.37
N GLU A 91 5.51 10.00 6.09
CA GLU A 91 6.40 10.61 7.12
C GLU A 91 6.98 9.58 8.13
N ILE A 92 7.23 8.33 7.70
CA ILE A 92 7.52 7.18 8.59
C ILE A 92 8.67 7.46 9.58
N GLN A 93 9.73 8.11 9.11
CA GLN A 93 10.87 8.47 9.95
C GLN A 93 10.47 9.41 11.11
N LYS A 94 9.57 10.36 10.85
CA LYS A 94 9.07 11.29 11.87
C LYS A 94 8.20 10.56 12.90
N ILE A 95 7.35 9.63 12.44
CA ILE A 95 6.55 8.77 13.34
C ILE A 95 7.49 7.96 14.26
N ASN A 96 8.52 7.32 13.69
CA ASN A 96 9.48 6.56 14.47
C ASN A 96 10.19 7.42 15.53
N ASN A 97 10.66 8.62 15.15
CA ASN A 97 11.31 9.54 16.09
C ASN A 97 10.39 9.93 17.26
N LEU A 98 9.11 10.23 16.96
CA LEU A 98 8.13 10.61 17.97
C LEU A 98 7.72 9.43 18.86
N ASN A 99 7.65 8.20 18.33
CA ASN A 99 7.20 7.00 19.06
C ASN A 99 8.11 6.61 20.23
N PHE A 100 9.37 7.06 20.25
CA PHE A 100 10.31 6.86 21.35
C PHE A 100 10.36 8.02 22.35
N SER A 101 9.71 9.16 22.06
CA SER A 101 9.69 10.30 22.96
C SER A 101 8.75 10.05 24.14
N LYS A 102 9.13 10.60 25.31
CA LYS A 102 8.29 10.62 26.51
C LYS A 102 7.66 11.98 26.76
N LYS A 103 7.97 12.99 25.95
CA LYS A 103 7.43 14.33 26.09
C LYS A 103 5.97 14.36 25.67
N GLU A 104 5.13 15.00 26.45
CA GLU A 104 3.68 15.12 26.25
C GLU A 104 3.35 15.74 24.89
N SER A 105 4.06 16.81 24.53
CA SER A 105 3.92 17.46 23.22
C SER A 105 4.32 16.57 22.03
N ASP A 106 5.27 15.65 22.21
CA ASP A 106 5.64 14.70 21.16
C ASP A 106 4.64 13.55 21.07
N ILE A 107 4.07 13.13 22.21
CA ILE A 107 2.98 12.14 22.25
C ILE A 107 1.73 12.70 21.55
N ALA A 108 1.36 13.95 21.81
CA ALA A 108 0.27 14.63 21.11
C ALA A 108 0.51 14.70 19.59
N LYS A 109 1.72 15.09 19.16
CA LYS A 109 2.10 15.09 17.74
C LYS A 109 2.07 13.70 17.13
N LEU A 110 2.50 12.68 17.86
CA LEU A 110 2.47 11.28 17.44
C LEU A 110 1.03 10.82 17.19
N ASP A 111 0.12 11.14 18.10
CA ASP A 111 -1.28 10.76 17.99
C ASP A 111 -1.90 11.32 16.70
N ILE A 112 -1.70 12.62 16.47
CA ILE A 112 -2.24 13.32 15.29
C ILE A 112 -1.60 12.83 13.99
N ILE A 113 -0.28 12.60 13.96
CA ILE A 113 0.39 12.12 12.73
C ILE A 113 -0.03 10.68 12.40
N LEU A 114 -0.29 9.83 13.40
CA LEU A 114 -0.82 8.48 13.17
C LEU A 114 -2.24 8.54 12.61
N THR A 115 -3.11 9.36 13.18
CA THR A 115 -4.49 9.58 12.68
C THR A 115 -4.49 10.12 11.25
N LYS A 116 -3.63 11.11 10.95
CA LYS A 116 -3.44 11.64 9.59
C LYS A 116 -3.01 10.55 8.61
N ASN A 117 -2.03 9.72 8.99
CA ASN A 117 -1.51 8.68 8.11
C ASN A 117 -2.46 7.49 7.95
N PHE A 118 -3.23 7.15 8.98
CA PHE A 118 -4.31 6.19 8.88
C PHE A 118 -5.34 6.65 7.84
N LEU A 119 -5.83 7.90 7.95
CA LEU A 119 -6.79 8.46 7.01
C LEU A 119 -6.22 8.56 5.59
N LEU A 120 -4.97 9.02 5.45
CA LEU A 120 -4.31 9.14 4.16
C LEU A 120 -4.16 7.77 3.49
N HIS A 121 -3.70 6.76 4.22
CA HIS A 121 -3.54 5.42 3.68
C HIS A 121 -4.89 4.78 3.32
N ALA A 122 -5.93 4.97 4.14
CA ALA A 122 -7.27 4.48 3.85
C ALA A 122 -7.80 5.07 2.55
N LYS A 123 -7.61 6.38 2.33
CA LYS A 123 -7.95 7.05 1.06
C LYS A 123 -7.10 6.54 -0.11
N ASP A 124 -5.78 6.48 0.05
CA ASP A 124 -4.87 6.04 -1.00
C ASP A 124 -5.19 4.59 -1.44
N LEU A 125 -5.55 3.71 -0.50
CA LEU A 125 -5.88 2.31 -0.75
C LEU A 125 -7.29 2.13 -1.34
N SER A 126 -8.29 2.82 -0.79
CA SER A 126 -9.70 2.67 -1.19
C SER A 126 -10.01 3.43 -2.48
N LYS A 127 -9.47 4.64 -2.66
CA LYS A 127 -9.82 5.55 -3.77
C LYS A 127 -8.69 5.84 -4.75
N GLY A 128 -7.49 5.37 -4.46
CA GLY A 128 -6.28 5.72 -5.20
C GLY A 128 -5.66 7.04 -4.74
N ILE A 129 -4.39 7.19 -5.11
CA ILE A 129 -3.54 8.35 -4.84
C ILE A 129 -3.89 9.53 -5.74
N VAL A 130 -4.30 9.23 -6.98
CA VAL A 130 -4.56 10.22 -8.03
C VAL A 130 -6.05 10.34 -8.27
N ASN A 131 -6.52 11.57 -8.47
CA ASN A 131 -7.89 11.81 -8.92
C ASN A 131 -7.93 11.77 -10.47
N PRO A 132 -8.56 10.76 -11.09
CA PRO A 132 -8.63 10.61 -12.55
C PRO A 132 -9.36 11.75 -13.22
N LEU A 133 -10.40 12.31 -12.59
CA LEU A 133 -11.19 13.42 -13.13
C LEU A 133 -10.38 14.71 -13.24
N LYS A 134 -9.33 14.85 -12.42
CA LYS A 134 -8.37 15.97 -12.52
C LYS A 134 -7.21 15.68 -13.46
N LEU A 135 -7.01 14.42 -13.84
CA LEU A 135 -5.90 13.99 -14.69
C LEU A 135 -6.24 14.16 -16.18
N SER A 136 -7.45 13.75 -16.59
CA SER A 136 -7.88 13.86 -17.98
C SER A 136 -9.40 13.81 -18.10
N SER A 137 -9.96 14.66 -18.98
CA SER A 137 -11.38 14.64 -19.34
C SER A 137 -11.80 13.40 -20.13
N PHE A 138 -10.86 12.61 -20.64
CA PHE A 138 -11.14 11.36 -21.36
C PHE A 138 -11.37 10.16 -20.44
N ILE A 139 -11.11 10.30 -19.13
CA ILE A 139 -11.32 9.23 -18.16
C ILE A 139 -12.75 9.34 -17.62
N ASP A 140 -13.67 8.59 -18.20
CA ASP A 140 -15.07 8.50 -17.76
C ASP A 140 -15.22 7.46 -16.65
N ILE A 141 -14.79 7.81 -15.44
CA ILE A 141 -15.00 7.00 -14.24
C ILE A 141 -16.10 7.65 -13.40
N LYS A 142 -17.25 7.00 -13.33
CA LYS A 142 -18.30 7.34 -12.38
C LYS A 142 -17.89 6.90 -10.98
N ARG A 143 -17.21 7.77 -10.25
CA ARG A 143 -16.96 7.55 -8.82
C ARG A 143 -18.25 7.82 -8.05
N ASP A 144 -18.65 6.87 -7.21
CA ASP A 144 -19.65 7.15 -6.18
C ASP A 144 -19.00 7.98 -5.06
N ASP A 145 -18.80 9.27 -5.32
CA ASP A 145 -18.34 10.22 -4.29
C ASP A 145 -19.49 10.58 -3.31
N THR A 146 -20.70 10.02 -3.49
CA THR A 146 -21.89 10.38 -2.71
C THR A 146 -21.92 9.73 -1.33
N LYS A 147 -21.31 8.55 -1.19
CA LYS A 147 -20.98 7.99 0.12
C LYS A 147 -19.75 8.73 0.63
N LYS A 148 -19.93 9.68 1.54
CA LYS A 148 -18.82 10.16 2.38
C LYS A 148 -18.32 8.94 3.17
N GLU A 149 -17.29 8.24 2.68
CA GLU A 149 -16.65 7.23 3.53
C GLU A 149 -15.90 7.96 4.64
N ASP A 150 -16.48 7.89 5.82
CA ASP A 150 -15.82 8.34 7.03
C ASP A 150 -14.86 7.24 7.52
N PHE A 151 -13.65 7.21 6.96
CA PHE A 151 -12.66 6.23 7.38
C PHE A 151 -12.31 6.36 8.87
N LEU A 152 -12.40 7.57 9.45
CA LEU A 152 -12.03 7.80 10.85
C LEU A 152 -13.05 7.23 11.83
N SER A 153 -14.33 7.10 11.43
CA SER A 153 -15.35 6.46 12.28
C SER A 153 -15.05 4.99 12.57
N ASN A 154 -14.15 4.35 11.79
CA ASN A 154 -13.72 2.97 12.01
C ASN A 154 -12.59 2.85 13.05
N LEU A 155 -11.95 3.95 13.48
CA LEU A 155 -10.96 3.93 14.56
C LEU A 155 -11.64 3.78 15.93
N THR A 156 -12.26 2.62 16.15
CA THR A 156 -12.88 2.26 17.43
C THR A 156 -11.87 1.62 18.39
N GLU A 157 -12.25 1.46 19.66
CA GLU A 157 -11.39 0.75 20.61
C GLU A 157 -11.10 -0.70 20.18
N GLU A 158 -12.06 -1.36 19.53
CA GLU A 158 -11.99 -2.78 19.14
C GLU A 158 -11.35 -3.04 17.76
N ILE A 159 -11.08 -2.00 16.95
CA ILE A 159 -10.56 -2.18 15.60
C ILE A 159 -9.26 -3.01 15.57
N ASN A 160 -9.26 -4.04 14.72
CA ASN A 160 -8.04 -4.65 14.22
C ASN A 160 -7.56 -3.89 12.99
N ILE A 161 -6.45 -3.17 13.14
CA ILE A 161 -5.91 -2.30 12.08
C ILE A 161 -5.60 -3.09 10.80
N LYS A 162 -5.03 -4.29 10.92
CA LYS A 162 -4.69 -5.13 9.77
C LYS A 162 -5.94 -5.59 9.03
N GLU A 163 -6.91 -6.15 9.75
CA GLU A 163 -8.17 -6.64 9.17
C GLU A 163 -8.96 -5.51 8.52
N TYR A 164 -8.98 -4.32 9.11
CA TYR A 164 -9.62 -3.15 8.52
C TYR A 164 -9.01 -2.79 7.16
N PHE A 165 -7.68 -2.67 7.06
CA PHE A 165 -7.04 -2.34 5.78
C PHE A 165 -7.19 -3.45 4.73
N GLU A 166 -7.19 -4.72 5.14
CA GLU A 166 -7.54 -5.84 4.26
C GLU A 166 -8.99 -5.77 3.77
N SER A 167 -9.92 -5.27 4.60
CA SER A 167 -11.34 -5.18 4.25
C SER A 167 -11.64 -4.14 3.17
N ILE A 168 -10.87 -3.04 3.13
CA ILE A 168 -11.04 -1.92 2.18
C ILE A 168 -10.14 -2.02 0.94
N ARG A 169 -9.16 -2.93 0.93
CA ARG A 169 -8.32 -3.22 -0.24
C ARG A 169 -9.19 -3.70 -1.41
N PRO A 170 -8.88 -3.33 -2.67
CA PRO A 170 -9.52 -3.94 -3.83
C PRO A 170 -9.40 -5.47 -3.83
N LYS A 171 -10.54 -6.16 -3.86
CA LYS A 171 -10.62 -7.64 -3.72
C LYS A 171 -10.61 -8.39 -5.06
N SER A 172 -10.54 -7.68 -6.18
CA SER A 172 -10.53 -8.30 -7.50
C SER A 172 -9.30 -9.21 -7.67
N SER A 173 -9.49 -10.33 -8.39
CA SER A 173 -8.39 -11.26 -8.71
C SER A 173 -7.26 -10.54 -9.44
N ASP A 174 -7.58 -9.59 -10.31
CA ASP A 174 -6.61 -8.84 -11.10
C ASP A 174 -5.73 -7.93 -10.22
N TYR A 175 -6.29 -7.32 -9.18
CA TYR A 175 -5.50 -6.54 -8.22
C TYR A 175 -4.45 -7.40 -7.52
N LEU A 176 -4.86 -8.59 -7.05
CA LEU A 176 -3.95 -9.54 -6.38
C LEU A 176 -2.86 -10.06 -7.33
N LYS A 177 -3.22 -10.39 -8.59
CA LYS A 177 -2.24 -10.80 -9.62
C LYS A 177 -1.23 -9.68 -9.90
N LEU A 178 -1.68 -8.43 -9.99
CA LEU A 178 -0.79 -7.29 -10.20
C LEU A 178 0.14 -7.04 -9.01
N MET A 179 -0.30 -7.28 -7.77
CA MET A 179 0.59 -7.21 -6.60
C MET A 179 1.69 -8.28 -6.64
N ILE A 180 1.35 -9.51 -7.04
CA ILE A 180 2.33 -10.59 -7.23
C ILE A 180 3.32 -10.21 -8.33
N GLU A 181 2.83 -9.74 -9.47
CA GLU A 181 3.68 -9.31 -10.58
C GLU A 181 4.59 -8.14 -10.19
N LEU A 182 4.07 -7.16 -9.44
CA LEU A 182 4.88 -6.06 -8.90
C LEU A 182 6.03 -6.57 -8.03
N ALA A 183 5.79 -7.58 -7.19
CA ALA A 183 6.82 -8.18 -6.35
C ALA A 183 7.89 -8.88 -7.20
N ASN A 184 7.47 -9.67 -8.21
CA ASN A 184 8.38 -10.36 -9.12
C ASN A 184 9.27 -9.37 -9.89
N LEU A 185 8.67 -8.34 -10.49
CA LEU A 185 9.41 -7.33 -11.25
C LEU A 185 10.41 -6.56 -10.39
N LYS A 186 10.09 -6.29 -9.12
CA LYS A 186 11.03 -5.66 -8.19
C LYS A 186 12.24 -6.54 -7.90
N VAL A 187 12.03 -7.86 -7.75
CA VAL A 187 13.13 -8.82 -7.59
C VAL A 187 14.01 -8.85 -8.84
N LEU A 188 13.40 -8.90 -10.03
CA LEU A 188 14.14 -8.89 -11.31
C LEU A 188 14.96 -7.61 -11.48
N LYS A 189 14.36 -6.45 -11.20
CA LYS A 189 15.06 -5.16 -11.24
C LYS A 189 16.26 -5.13 -10.28
N ASN A 190 16.08 -5.58 -9.05
CA ASN A 190 17.15 -5.55 -8.03
C ASN A 190 18.30 -6.50 -8.34
N ARG A 191 18.04 -7.59 -9.07
CA ARG A 191 19.07 -8.55 -9.49
C ARG A 191 19.91 -8.05 -10.67
N ASN A 192 19.56 -6.91 -11.28
CA ASN A 192 20.09 -6.48 -12.58
C ASN A 192 20.07 -7.64 -13.59
N ALA A 193 19.00 -8.44 -13.58
CA ALA A 193 18.90 -9.57 -14.49
C ALA A 193 18.87 -9.03 -15.92
N ASP A 194 19.87 -9.41 -16.72
CA ASP A 194 19.92 -9.02 -18.13
C ASP A 194 18.71 -9.62 -18.84
N GLN A 195 17.83 -8.73 -19.31
CA GLN A 195 16.68 -9.10 -20.13
C GLN A 195 17.18 -9.53 -21.51
N THR A 196 16.75 -10.70 -21.99
CA THR A 196 17.07 -11.09 -23.36
C THR A 196 16.32 -10.17 -24.33
N ILE A 197 17.08 -9.45 -25.15
CA ILE A 197 16.53 -8.65 -26.24
C ILE A 197 16.36 -9.55 -27.46
N VAL A 198 15.15 -9.56 -28.02
CA VAL A 198 14.86 -10.25 -29.29
C VAL A 198 15.15 -9.27 -30.44
N PRO A 199 16.12 -9.56 -31.32
CA PRO A 199 16.38 -8.71 -32.48
C PRO A 199 15.14 -8.62 -33.39
N ASN A 200 14.87 -7.43 -33.90
CA ASN A 200 13.63 -7.07 -34.60
C ASN A 200 13.85 -6.69 -36.08
N ASP A 201 14.91 -7.22 -36.68
CA ASP A 201 15.35 -6.99 -38.05
C ASP A 201 14.54 -7.77 -39.11
N ILE A 202 13.78 -8.78 -38.68
CA ILE A 202 12.91 -9.61 -39.53
C ILE A 202 11.56 -9.85 -38.83
N THR A 203 10.50 -10.13 -39.58
CA THR A 203 9.24 -10.66 -39.02
C THR A 203 9.35 -12.17 -38.92
N LEU A 204 8.94 -12.75 -37.79
CA LEU A 204 8.96 -14.21 -37.58
C LEU A 204 7.54 -14.77 -37.54
N GLU A 205 7.32 -15.89 -38.21
CA GLU A 205 6.07 -16.64 -38.24
C GLU A 205 6.33 -18.15 -38.28
N VAL A 206 5.28 -18.94 -38.05
CA VAL A 206 5.35 -20.42 -38.00
C VAL A 206 5.95 -21.00 -39.27
N GLY A 207 6.81 -22.01 -39.12
CA GLY A 207 7.51 -22.70 -40.20
C GLY A 207 8.83 -22.04 -40.65
N MET A 208 9.13 -20.81 -40.20
CA MET A 208 10.42 -20.18 -40.48
C MET A 208 11.56 -20.78 -39.65
N SER A 209 12.78 -20.71 -40.20
CA SER A 209 14.01 -20.93 -39.44
C SER A 209 14.90 -19.69 -39.48
N HIS A 210 15.32 -19.19 -38.33
CA HIS A 210 16.13 -17.97 -38.19
C HIS A 210 16.86 -17.92 -36.84
N PRO A 211 18.09 -17.39 -36.75
CA PRO A 211 18.83 -17.26 -35.49
C PRO A 211 18.11 -16.49 -34.38
N ASN A 212 17.24 -15.53 -34.75
CA ASN A 212 16.44 -14.74 -33.79
C ASN A 212 15.38 -15.57 -33.02
N ILE A 213 15.11 -16.81 -33.43
CA ILE A 213 14.16 -17.68 -32.71
C ILE A 213 14.75 -18.16 -31.38
N ILE A 214 16.07 -18.29 -31.27
CA ILE A 214 16.76 -18.62 -30.01
C ILE A 214 16.53 -17.54 -28.94
N PRO A 215 16.85 -16.25 -29.16
CA PRO A 215 16.58 -15.20 -28.17
C PRO A 215 15.07 -15.01 -27.92
N LEU A 216 14.20 -15.25 -28.91
CA LEU A 216 12.75 -15.27 -28.70
C LEU A 216 12.31 -16.34 -27.69
N ARG A 217 12.75 -17.59 -27.87
CA ARG A 217 12.44 -18.69 -26.93
C ARG A 217 12.96 -18.38 -25.54
N LYS A 218 14.21 -17.93 -25.45
CA LYS A 218 14.82 -17.49 -24.19
C LYS A 218 13.99 -16.39 -23.52
N ARG A 219 13.53 -15.40 -24.30
CA ARG A 219 12.69 -14.32 -23.78
C ARG A 219 11.33 -14.81 -23.29
N LEU A 220 10.67 -15.72 -24.01
CA LEU A 220 9.39 -16.29 -23.57
C LEU A 220 9.52 -17.20 -22.34
N LEU A 221 10.67 -17.85 -22.15
CA LEU A 221 11.01 -18.57 -20.92
C LEU A 221 11.19 -17.61 -19.74
N GLU A 222 11.92 -16.51 -19.93
CA GLU A 222 12.07 -15.46 -18.90
C GLU A 222 10.73 -14.86 -18.47
N LEU A 223 9.75 -14.84 -19.38
CA LEU A 223 8.38 -14.38 -19.11
C LEU A 223 7.47 -15.49 -18.53
N ASN A 224 7.98 -16.70 -18.32
CA ASN A 224 7.22 -17.89 -17.89
C ASN A 224 6.03 -18.24 -18.82
N ILE A 225 6.16 -17.98 -20.12
CA ILE A 225 5.14 -18.28 -21.14
C ILE A 225 5.48 -19.56 -21.91
N LEU A 226 6.78 -19.84 -22.02
CA LEU A 226 7.29 -21.10 -22.55
C LEU A 226 7.82 -21.92 -21.37
N GLU A 227 7.54 -23.23 -21.36
CA GLU A 227 7.93 -24.13 -20.26
C GLU A 227 9.33 -24.73 -20.49
N ASN A 228 9.65 -25.07 -21.74
CA ASN A 228 10.86 -25.80 -22.08
C ASN A 228 11.87 -24.94 -22.85
N SER A 229 13.14 -25.05 -22.45
CA SER A 229 14.23 -24.48 -23.22
C SER A 229 14.53 -25.31 -24.46
N SER A 230 14.64 -24.63 -25.60
CA SER A 230 15.05 -25.23 -26.86
C SER A 230 15.99 -24.25 -27.57
N ILE A 231 17.06 -24.79 -28.14
CA ILE A 231 18.01 -24.05 -28.98
C ILE A 231 17.66 -24.15 -30.47
N SER A 232 16.48 -24.70 -30.79
CA SER A 232 16.00 -24.78 -32.17
C SER A 232 15.80 -23.38 -32.75
N GLU A 233 16.37 -23.17 -33.93
CA GLU A 233 16.14 -21.97 -34.74
C GLU A 233 14.83 -22.04 -35.53
N THR A 234 14.02 -23.09 -35.37
CA THR A 234 12.75 -23.26 -36.10
C THR A 234 11.58 -22.73 -35.28
N PHE A 235 10.69 -22.00 -35.93
CA PHE A 235 9.43 -21.55 -35.36
C PHE A 235 8.38 -22.65 -35.52
N ASP A 236 8.32 -23.52 -34.51
CA ASP A 236 7.41 -24.67 -34.49
C ASP A 236 6.04 -24.33 -33.87
N GLU A 237 5.15 -25.33 -33.92
CA GLU A 237 3.79 -25.25 -33.37
C GLU A 237 3.76 -25.04 -31.85
N GLU A 238 4.79 -25.48 -31.12
CA GLU A 238 4.91 -25.21 -29.68
C GLU A 238 5.17 -23.72 -29.44
N LEU A 239 6.14 -23.15 -30.17
CA LEU A 239 6.46 -21.73 -30.08
C LEU A 239 5.28 -20.86 -30.52
N LEU A 240 4.53 -21.27 -31.55
CA LEU A 240 3.32 -20.58 -31.99
C LEU A 240 2.31 -20.42 -30.85
N LYS A 241 2.03 -21.48 -30.10
CA LYS A 241 1.10 -21.42 -28.95
C LYS A 241 1.58 -20.42 -27.90
N SER A 242 2.87 -20.44 -27.55
CA SER A 242 3.45 -19.48 -26.60
C SER A 242 3.38 -18.04 -27.10
N VAL A 243 3.60 -17.80 -28.40
CA VAL A 243 3.50 -16.47 -28.99
C VAL A 243 2.06 -15.97 -28.97
N LEU A 244 1.08 -16.83 -29.31
CA LEU A 244 -0.34 -16.49 -29.24
C LEU A 244 -0.76 -16.11 -27.81
N LEU A 245 -0.33 -16.89 -26.81
CA LEU A 245 -0.58 -16.60 -25.39
C LEU A 245 0.09 -15.30 -24.94
N PHE A 246 1.31 -15.02 -25.40
CA PHE A 246 2.00 -13.77 -25.12
C PHE A 246 1.27 -12.57 -25.73
N GLN A 247 0.82 -12.67 -26.98
CA GLN A 247 0.10 -11.60 -27.65
C GLN A 247 -1.22 -11.30 -26.94
N GLU A 248 -1.99 -12.33 -26.60
CA GLU A 248 -3.25 -12.20 -25.86
C GLU A 248 -3.04 -11.53 -24.49
N SER A 249 -2.10 -12.06 -23.69
CA SER A 249 -1.78 -11.50 -22.36
C SER A 249 -1.18 -10.09 -22.41
N SER A 250 -0.63 -9.68 -23.56
CA SER A 250 -0.10 -8.33 -23.80
C SER A 250 -1.13 -7.37 -24.43
N GLY A 251 -2.37 -7.80 -24.65
CA GLY A 251 -3.41 -6.99 -25.30
C GLY A 251 -3.13 -6.70 -26.78
N LEU A 252 -2.39 -7.58 -27.44
CA LEU A 252 -2.12 -7.54 -28.88
C LEU A 252 -3.12 -8.43 -29.63
N VAL A 253 -3.20 -8.25 -30.95
CA VAL A 253 -3.88 -9.22 -31.82
C VAL A 253 -3.09 -10.52 -31.76
N SER A 254 -3.75 -11.62 -31.39
CA SER A 254 -3.14 -12.95 -31.28
C SER A 254 -3.16 -13.65 -32.64
N ASP A 255 -2.27 -13.22 -33.54
CA ASP A 255 -2.13 -13.74 -34.91
C ASP A 255 -0.95 -14.72 -35.07
N GLY A 256 -0.12 -14.88 -34.03
CA GLY A 256 1.06 -15.74 -34.05
C GLY A 256 2.26 -15.13 -34.79
N VAL A 257 2.10 -13.91 -35.33
CA VAL A 257 3.13 -13.22 -36.11
C VAL A 257 3.90 -12.24 -35.24
N ILE A 258 5.21 -12.36 -35.24
CA ILE A 258 6.10 -11.47 -34.48
C ILE A 258 6.46 -10.28 -35.36
N GLY A 259 5.50 -9.37 -35.47
CA GLY A 259 5.70 -8.07 -36.10
C GLY A 259 6.21 -7.00 -35.12
N LYS A 260 6.32 -5.76 -35.62
CA LYS A 260 6.85 -4.62 -34.87
C LYS A 260 6.24 -4.45 -33.47
N LYS A 261 4.92 -4.59 -33.32
CA LYS A 261 4.24 -4.44 -32.01
C LYS A 261 4.58 -5.58 -31.05
N THR A 262 4.65 -6.82 -31.53
CA THR A 262 5.06 -7.98 -30.73
C THR A 262 6.49 -7.82 -30.24
N TYR A 263 7.42 -7.37 -31.10
CA TYR A 263 8.79 -7.05 -30.67
C TYR A 263 8.87 -5.94 -29.62
N GLN A 264 8.09 -4.87 -29.78
CA GLN A 264 8.02 -3.79 -28.79
C GLN A 264 7.54 -4.30 -27.43
N ALA A 265 6.56 -5.20 -27.41
CA ALA A 265 6.06 -5.80 -26.18
C ALA A 265 7.09 -6.77 -25.57
N LEU A 266 7.74 -7.62 -26.38
CA LEU A 266 8.77 -8.57 -25.93
C LEU A 266 9.95 -7.85 -25.27
N ASN A 267 10.42 -6.77 -25.90
CA ASN A 267 11.60 -6.01 -25.48
C ASN A 267 11.26 -4.85 -24.52
N LEU A 268 10.07 -4.88 -23.91
CA LEU A 268 9.69 -3.87 -22.93
C LEU A 268 10.58 -3.98 -21.69
N SER A 269 11.21 -2.87 -21.30
CA SER A 269 12.09 -2.85 -20.12
C SER A 269 11.34 -3.16 -18.83
N ILE A 270 12.05 -3.74 -17.86
CA ILE A 270 11.50 -4.05 -16.53
C ILE A 270 10.96 -2.77 -15.86
N GLU A 271 11.64 -1.64 -16.01
CA GLU A 271 11.21 -0.33 -15.51
C GLU A 271 9.86 0.08 -16.09
N THR A 272 9.69 -0.08 -17.41
CA THR A 272 8.45 0.30 -18.08
C THR A 272 7.31 -0.61 -17.64
N LYS A 273 7.56 -1.92 -17.51
CA LYS A 273 6.57 -2.88 -17.00
C LYS A 273 6.18 -2.58 -15.56
N LEU A 274 7.14 -2.23 -14.70
CA LEU A 274 6.87 -1.80 -13.32
C LEU A 274 5.92 -0.60 -13.28
N ILE A 275 6.17 0.42 -14.11
CA ILE A 275 5.31 1.60 -14.21
C ILE A 275 3.90 1.20 -14.66
N GLN A 276 3.78 0.35 -15.70
CA GLN A 276 2.48 -0.14 -16.17
C GLN A 276 1.70 -0.86 -15.08
N VAL A 277 2.35 -1.76 -14.33
CA VAL A 277 1.73 -2.49 -13.22
C VAL A 277 1.27 -1.53 -12.13
N MET A 278 2.09 -0.55 -11.75
CA MET A 278 1.73 0.47 -10.76
C MET A 278 0.53 1.33 -11.21
N VAL A 279 0.49 1.73 -12.49
CA VAL A 279 -0.64 2.47 -13.06
C VAL A 279 -1.92 1.63 -13.06
N ASN A 280 -1.83 0.34 -13.36
CA ASN A 280 -2.99 -0.55 -13.36
C ASN A 280 -3.50 -0.83 -11.95
N LEU A 281 -2.61 -1.00 -10.96
CA LEU A 281 -2.99 -1.08 -9.54
C LEU A 281 -3.77 0.18 -9.11
N GLU A 282 -3.28 1.35 -9.51
CA GLU A 282 -3.94 2.62 -9.23
C GLU A 282 -5.33 2.72 -9.88
N ARG A 283 -5.46 2.31 -11.15
CA ARG A 283 -6.75 2.28 -11.85
C ARG A 283 -7.76 1.35 -11.19
N LEU A 284 -7.32 0.18 -10.73
CA LEU A 284 -8.21 -0.76 -10.04
C LEU A 284 -8.71 -0.22 -8.70
N ARG A 285 -7.95 0.64 -8.01
CA ARG A 285 -8.46 1.36 -6.82
C ARG A 285 -9.56 2.33 -7.17
N TRP A 286 -9.49 2.97 -8.33
CA TRP A 286 -10.54 3.89 -8.77
C TRP A 286 -11.87 3.18 -9.03
N LEU A 287 -11.84 1.86 -9.27
CA LEU A 287 -12.98 0.98 -9.53
C LEU A 287 -13.38 0.15 -8.30
N ASN A 288 -12.82 0.47 -7.11
CA ASN A 288 -13.05 -0.28 -5.88
C ASN A 288 -14.34 0.14 -5.17
N PHE A 289 -15.46 0.02 -5.88
CA PHE A 289 -16.80 0.25 -5.35
C PHE A 289 -17.74 -0.85 -5.84
N ASP A 290 -18.83 -1.06 -5.11
CA ASP A 290 -19.85 -2.03 -5.47
C ASP A 290 -20.59 -1.56 -6.73
N PHE A 291 -20.51 -2.34 -7.82
CA PHE A 291 -21.23 -2.06 -9.05
C PHE A 291 -22.74 -2.33 -8.93
N GLY A 292 -23.20 -2.92 -7.81
CA GLY A 292 -24.56 -3.36 -7.60
C GLY A 292 -24.91 -4.59 -8.45
N SER A 293 -26.10 -5.14 -8.25
CA SER A 293 -26.58 -6.39 -8.87
C SER A 293 -26.96 -6.27 -10.37
N GLN A 294 -26.53 -5.23 -11.06
CA GLN A 294 -26.85 -4.99 -12.48
C GLN A 294 -25.64 -5.05 -13.42
N TYR A 295 -24.52 -5.60 -12.93
CA TYR A 295 -23.38 -6.06 -13.74
C TYR A 295 -23.03 -7.49 -13.38
#